data_AF-F2UAP0-F1
#
_entry.id   AF-F2UAP0-F1
#
_cell.length_a   1.000
_cell.length_b   1.000
_cell.length_c   1.000
_cell.angle_alpha   90.00
_cell.angle_beta   90.00
_cell.angle_gamma   90.00
#
_symmetry.space_group_name_H-M   'P 1'
#
loop_
_entity.id
_entity.type
_entity.pdbx_description
1 polymer ?
#
loop_
_entity_poly.entity_id
_entity_poly.type
_entity_poly.pdbx_seq_one_letter_code
_entity_poly.pdbx_strand_id
1 'polypeptide(L)'
;MTTGPAHWELLQRSRAVDNQLYVSAVSPARDEDASYVAWGHSSVVSPWGDVVATTDEKPDIIYADIDVSKVDEVRQSIPIRTQQRPDIYELVAKQAQ
;
A
#
# COMPACT_ATOMS: atom_id res chain seq x y z
N MET A 1 1.15 -3.35 20.93
CA MET A 1 1.10 -2.75 19.58
C MET A 1 2.37 -1.95 19.33
N THR A 2 3.30 -2.46 18.52
CA THR A 2 4.60 -1.80 18.25
C THR A 2 4.81 -1.50 16.77
N THR A 3 4.42 -2.41 15.88
CA THR A 3 4.65 -2.29 14.44
C THR A 3 3.58 -1.48 13.72
N GLY A 4 2.31 -1.58 14.13
CA GLY A 4 1.18 -0.90 13.49
C GLY A 4 1.36 0.61 13.37
N PRO A 5 1.44 1.35 14.49
CA PRO A 5 1.63 2.81 14.49
C PRO A 5 2.90 3.27 13.76
N ALA A 6 3.95 2.45 13.78
CA ALA A 6 5.25 2.83 13.22
C ALA A 6 5.36 2.58 11.71
N HIS A 7 4.75 1.49 11.21
CA HIS A 7 5.07 0.95 9.89
C HIS A 7 3.87 0.72 8.98
N TRP A 8 2.66 0.59 9.52
CA TRP A 8 1.51 0.14 8.73
C TRP A 8 1.21 1.08 7.55
N GLU A 9 0.99 2.36 7.82
CA GLU A 9 0.74 3.35 6.77
C GLU A 9 1.99 3.57 5.90
N LEU A 10 3.16 3.72 6.55
CA LEU A 10 4.44 3.95 5.88
C LEU A 10 4.69 2.92 4.77
N LEU A 11 4.60 1.63 5.11
CA LEU A 11 4.90 0.55 4.17
C LEU A 11 3.92 0.54 3.00
N GLN A 12 2.63 0.76 3.24
CA GLN A 12 1.62 0.83 2.18
C GLN A 12 1.90 1.97 1.22
N ARG A 13 2.16 3.18 1.76
CA ARG A 13 2.49 4.37 0.97
C ARG A 13 3.77 4.17 0.16
N SER A 14 4.79 3.56 0.75
CA SER A 14 6.01 3.18 0.01
C SER A 14 5.71 2.23 -1.15
N ARG A 15 4.91 1.17 -0.93
CA ARG A 15 4.56 0.25 -2.04
C ARG A 15 3.79 0.97 -3.15
N ALA A 16 2.88 1.87 -2.80
CA ALA A 16 2.07 2.62 -3.74
C ALA A 16 2.93 3.55 -4.61
N VAL A 17 3.79 4.37 -3.98
CA VAL A 17 4.63 5.35 -4.70
C VAL A 17 5.76 4.69 -5.48
N ASP A 18 6.45 3.69 -4.92
CA ASP A 18 7.61 3.05 -5.56
C ASP A 18 7.21 2.27 -6.82
N ASN A 19 5.96 1.83 -6.90
CA ASN A 19 5.46 1.04 -8.02
C ASN A 19 4.42 1.79 -8.88
N GLN A 20 4.01 2.98 -8.44
CA GLN A 20 2.96 3.82 -9.03
C GLN A 20 1.70 2.99 -9.30
N LEU A 21 1.07 2.55 -8.22
CA LEU A 21 -0.14 1.73 -8.20
C LEU A 21 -0.99 2.03 -6.97
N TYR A 22 -2.28 1.68 -7.03
CA TYR A 22 -3.12 1.67 -5.84
C TYR A 22 -2.74 0.49 -4.93
N VAL A 23 -2.73 0.72 -3.62
CA VAL A 23 -2.54 -0.33 -2.60
C VAL A 23 -3.78 -0.37 -1.72
N SER A 24 -4.34 -1.56 -1.53
CA SER A 24 -5.34 -1.81 -0.50
C SER A 24 -4.78 -2.78 0.52
N ALA A 25 -4.83 -2.40 1.79
CA ALA A 25 -4.50 -3.28 2.91
C ALA A 25 -5.74 -3.47 3.76
N VAL A 26 -6.16 -4.72 3.93
CA VAL A 26 -7.35 -5.08 4.70
C VAL A 26 -6.91 -5.84 5.94
N SER A 27 -7.38 -5.37 7.09
CA SER A 27 -6.98 -5.81 8.42
C SER A 27 -8.23 -6.09 9.26
N PRO A 28 -8.24 -7.14 10.09
CA PRO A 28 -9.30 -7.34 11.07
C PRO A 28 -9.44 -6.13 12.02
N ALA A 29 -10.65 -5.87 12.47
CA ALA A 29 -10.87 -4.98 13.61
C ALA A 29 -10.10 -5.50 14.83
N ARG A 30 -9.73 -4.58 15.72
CA ARG A 30 -8.97 -4.90 16.92
C ARG A 30 -9.85 -5.65 17.91
N ASP A 31 -9.35 -6.81 18.31
CA ASP A 31 -9.86 -7.60 19.42
C ASP A 31 -8.75 -7.69 20.47
N GLU A 32 -8.99 -7.14 21.66
CA GLU A 32 -8.02 -7.12 22.77
C GLU A 32 -7.94 -8.46 23.51
N ASP A 33 -8.93 -9.34 23.33
CA ASP A 33 -8.97 -10.67 23.94
C ASP A 33 -8.31 -11.75 23.04
N ALA A 34 -8.00 -11.41 21.78
CA ALA A 34 -7.36 -12.31 20.84
C ALA A 34 -5.88 -12.57 21.20
N SER A 35 -5.37 -13.75 20.82
CA SER A 35 -3.96 -14.10 20.98
C SER A 35 -3.01 -13.18 20.19
N TYR A 36 -3.53 -12.54 19.13
CA TYR A 36 -2.86 -11.50 18.37
C TYR A 36 -3.79 -10.28 18.23
N VAL A 37 -3.42 -9.18 18.89
CA VAL A 37 -4.17 -7.92 18.82
C VAL A 37 -3.80 -7.19 17.52
N ALA A 38 -4.70 -7.26 16.54
CA ALA A 38 -4.52 -6.62 15.24
C ALA A 38 -4.46 -5.10 15.37
N TRP A 39 -3.70 -4.45 14.47
CA TRP A 39 -3.64 -3.00 14.42
C TRP A 39 -4.97 -2.40 13.97
N GLY A 40 -5.71 -3.06 13.07
CA GLY A 40 -6.85 -2.48 12.36
C GLY A 40 -6.38 -1.63 11.18
N HIS A 41 -7.02 -0.46 10.99
CA HIS A 41 -6.68 0.52 9.96
C HIS A 41 -6.62 -0.08 8.55
N SER A 42 -7.68 -0.73 8.12
CA SER A 42 -7.81 -1.08 6.70
C SER A 42 -7.75 0.21 5.88
N SER A 43 -6.91 0.27 4.84
CA SER A 43 -6.65 1.50 4.09
C SER A 43 -6.53 1.27 2.60
N VAL A 44 -6.87 2.29 1.82
CA VAL A 44 -6.61 2.38 0.38
C VAL A 44 -5.69 3.56 0.13
N VAL A 45 -4.61 3.35 -0.62
CA VAL A 45 -3.58 4.34 -0.95
C VAL A 45 -3.48 4.51 -2.46
N SER A 46 -3.38 5.77 -2.92
CA SER A 46 -3.27 6.14 -4.33
C SER A 46 -1.87 5.90 -4.91
N PRO A 47 -1.70 5.89 -6.25
CA PRO A 47 -0.38 5.81 -6.90
C PRO A 47 0.57 6.95 -6.55
N TRP A 48 0.06 8.05 -6.00
CA TRP A 48 0.85 9.18 -5.52
C TRP A 48 1.30 9.04 -4.05
N GLY A 49 0.81 7.99 -3.38
CA GLY A 49 1.10 7.74 -1.97
C GLY A 49 0.13 8.44 -1.01
N ASP A 50 -1.00 8.97 -1.47
CA ASP A 50 -2.03 9.56 -0.61
C ASP A 50 -2.94 8.48 -0.05
N VAL A 51 -3.26 8.54 1.25
CA VAL A 51 -4.27 7.67 1.86
C VAL A 51 -5.66 8.18 1.43
N VAL A 52 -6.32 7.42 0.57
CA VAL A 52 -7.64 7.76 -0.01
C VAL A 52 -8.76 7.50 0.98
N ALA A 53 -8.66 6.38 1.70
CA ALA A 53 -9.61 6.01 2.74
C ALA A 53 -8.90 5.14 3.79
N THR A 54 -9.29 5.26 5.06
CA THR A 54 -8.81 4.39 6.13
C THR A 54 -9.86 4.20 7.22
N THR A 55 -9.92 3.01 7.81
CA THR A 55 -10.65 2.77 9.05
C THR A 55 -9.81 3.18 10.26
N ASP A 56 -10.43 3.16 11.45
CA ASP A 56 -9.76 3.10 12.74
C ASP A 56 -9.54 1.63 13.16
N GLU A 57 -9.45 1.35 14.47
CA GLU A 57 -9.34 0.01 15.03
C GLU A 57 -10.66 -0.78 15.12
N LYS A 58 -11.82 -0.16 14.90
CA LYS A 58 -13.14 -0.76 15.14
C LYS A 58 -13.66 -1.47 13.88
N PRO A 59 -14.70 -2.34 14.00
CA PRO A 59 -15.39 -2.89 12.85
C PRO A 59 -16.00 -1.78 12.01
N ASP A 60 -15.55 -1.67 10.76
CA ASP A 60 -16.01 -0.64 9.83
C ASP A 60 -15.80 -1.07 8.37
N ILE A 61 -16.42 -0.33 7.44
CA ILE A 61 -16.29 -0.50 5.99
C ILE A 61 -15.92 0.84 5.37
N ILE A 62 -14.80 0.88 4.66
CA ILE A 62 -14.44 2.01 3.79
C ILE A 62 -14.73 1.69 2.33
N TYR A 63 -15.15 2.72 1.59
CA TYR A 63 -15.33 2.69 0.14
C TYR A 63 -14.31 3.63 -0.50
N ALA A 64 -13.72 3.21 -1.62
CA ALA A 64 -12.81 4.04 -2.39
C ALA A 64 -13.04 3.79 -3.89
N ASP A 65 -13.24 4.87 -4.63
CA ASP A 65 -13.34 4.83 -6.09
C ASP A 65 -11.93 4.78 -6.70
N ILE A 66 -11.66 3.73 -7.47
CA ILE A 66 -10.35 3.51 -8.09
C ILE A 66 -10.35 4.06 -9.51
N ASP A 67 -9.74 5.22 -9.68
CA ASP A 67 -9.51 5.82 -11.00
C ASP A 67 -8.20 5.30 -11.60
N VAL A 68 -8.31 4.34 -12.52
CA VAL A 68 -7.16 3.76 -13.21
C VAL A 68 -6.44 4.77 -14.11
N SER A 69 -7.09 5.85 -14.55
CA SER A 69 -6.44 6.89 -15.36
C SER A 69 -5.38 7.65 -14.56
N LYS A 70 -5.55 7.75 -13.23
CA LYS A 70 -4.57 8.36 -12.33
C LYS A 70 -3.25 7.60 -12.30
N VAL A 71 -3.29 6.27 -12.48
CA VAL A 71 -2.08 5.45 -12.57
C VAL A 71 -1.24 5.87 -13.77
N ASP A 72 -1.89 6.06 -14.93
CA ASP A 72 -1.22 6.46 -16.16
C ASP A 72 -0.67 7.89 -16.06
N GLU A 73 -1.45 8.82 -15.51
CA GLU A 73 -1.03 10.21 -15.26
C GLU A 73 0.24 10.27 -14.39
N VAL A 74 0.26 9.53 -13.29
CA VAL A 74 1.40 9.50 -12.35
C VAL A 74 2.65 8.90 -13.01
N ARG A 75 2.49 7.81 -13.77
CA ARG A 75 3.59 7.17 -14.50
C ARG A 75 4.16 8.06 -15.61
N GLN A 76 3.33 8.88 -16.25
CA GLN A 76 3.77 9.86 -17.24
C GLN A 76 4.51 11.02 -16.58
N SER A 77 4.02 11.49 -15.43
CA SER A 77 4.59 12.63 -14.70
C SER A 77 5.94 12.31 -14.06
N ILE A 78 6.10 11.10 -13.51
CA ILE A 78 7.34 10.62 -12.89
C ILE A 78 7.68 9.24 -13.46
N PRO A 79 8.37 9.12 -14.61
CA PRO A 79 8.57 7.86 -15.30
C PRO A 79 9.69 6.99 -14.69
N ILE A 80 9.58 6.63 -13.41
CA ILE A 80 10.61 5.89 -12.66
C ILE A 80 10.96 4.54 -13.30
N ARG A 81 10.00 3.89 -13.97
CA ARG A 81 10.19 2.61 -14.65
C ARG A 81 11.16 2.72 -15.83
N THR A 82 11.15 3.83 -16.55
CA THR A 82 12.08 4.05 -17.67
C THR A 82 13.46 4.51 -17.21
N GLN A 83 13.59 4.89 -15.93
CA GLN A 83 14.82 5.38 -15.31
C GLN A 83 15.56 4.28 -14.53
N GLN A 84 15.03 3.05 -14.51
CA GLN A 84 15.73 1.90 -13.94
C GLN A 84 17.07 1.67 -14.66
N ARG A 85 18.05 1.12 -13.93
CA ARG A 85 19.42 0.87 -14.42
C ARG A 85 19.67 -0.63 -14.57
N PRO A 86 19.12 -1.27 -15.63
CA PRO A 86 19.32 -2.70 -15.87
C PRO A 86 20.79 -3.07 -16.11
N ASP A 87 21.63 -2.10 -16.44
CA ASP A 87 23.08 -2.23 -16.55
C ASP A 87 23.80 -2.33 -15.19
N ILE A 88 23.15 -1.90 -14.10
CA ILE A 88 23.69 -1.96 -12.72
C ILE A 88 23.01 -3.06 -11.91
N TYR A 89 21.68 -3.20 -12.04
CA TYR A 89 20.89 -4.15 -11.27
C TYR A 89 19.77 -4.75 -12.10
N GLU A 90 19.40 -5.98 -11.78
CA GLU A 90 18.23 -6.64 -12.36
C GLU A 90 17.40 -7.29 -11.26
N LEU A 91 16.08 -7.11 -11.31
CA LEU A 91 15.14 -7.79 -10.42
C LEU A 91 14.65 -9.08 -11.09
N VAL A 92 15.25 -10.22 -10.73
CA VAL A 92 14.91 -11.52 -11.31
C VAL A 92 13.91 -12.25 -10.41
N ALA A 93 12.70 -12.47 -10.91
CA ALA A 93 11.73 -13.34 -10.25
C ALA A 93 12.11 -14.82 -10.47
N LYS A 94 12.54 -15.51 -9.42
CA LYS A 94 12.75 -16.95 -9.48
C LYS A 94 11.39 -17.66 -9.36
N GLN A 95 11.10 -18.57 -10.28
CA GLN A 95 9.95 -19.46 -10.09
C GLN A 95 10.22 -20.36 -8.89
N ALA A 96 9.27 -20.43 -7.97
CA ALA A 96 9.31 -21.41 -6.88
C ALA A 96 9.19 -22.80 -7.49
N GLN A 97 10.01 -23.73 -7.02
CA GLN A 97 10.00 -25.14 -7.41
C GLN A 97 8.84 -25.87 -6.74
#